data_AF-A0A176YVW1-F1
#
_entry.id   AF-A0A176YVW1-F1
#
_cell.length_a   1.000
_cell.length_b   1.000
_cell.length_c   1.000
_cell.angle_alpha   90.00
_cell.angle_beta   90.00
_cell.angle_gamma   90.00
#
_symmetry.space_group_name_H-M   'P 1'
#
loop_
_entity.id
_entity.type
_entity.pdbx_description
1 polymer ?
#
loop_
_entity_poly.entity_id
_entity_poly.type
_entity_poly.pdbx_seq_one_letter_code
_entity_poly.pdbx_strand_id
1 'polypeptide(L)'
;MTKGWGRPFEASIKVDGRTLVALRDAGEYIAALPPKVHNAPEWLAAMEALLLVVERGDPTMFVRTGFMRALNRHYLPAFNPKGKEKEPHWGRRKLKRDQ
;
A
#
# COMPACT_ATOMS: atom_id res chain seq x y z
N MET A 1 11.66 10.60 14.53
CA MET A 1 11.34 9.29 13.90
C MET A 1 12.64 8.67 13.41
N THR A 2 12.91 7.41 13.73
CA THR A 2 14.13 6.71 13.30
C THR A 2 14.11 6.49 11.79
N LYS A 3 15.17 6.92 11.09
CA LYS A 3 15.35 6.77 9.64
C LYS A 3 16.11 5.48 9.31
N GLY A 4 16.11 5.11 8.04
CA GLY A 4 16.98 4.06 7.50
C GLY A 4 16.35 2.67 7.43
N TRP A 5 17.08 1.78 6.76
CA TRP A 5 16.64 0.43 6.35
C TRP A 5 16.23 -0.49 7.50
N GLY A 6 16.80 -0.30 8.69
CA GLY A 6 16.49 -1.14 9.86
C GLY A 6 15.15 -0.82 10.52
N ARG A 7 14.42 0.21 10.05
CA ARG A 7 13.16 0.62 10.66
C ARG A 7 12.09 -0.47 10.47
N PRO A 8 11.41 -0.90 11.56
CA PRO A 8 10.29 -1.82 11.44
C PRO A 8 9.05 -1.13 10.84
N PHE A 9 8.21 -1.91 10.17
CA PHE A 9 6.85 -1.49 9.84
C PHE A 9 6.01 -1.34 11.10
N GLU A 10 5.14 -0.32 11.12
CA GLU A 10 4.10 -0.21 12.17
C GLU A 10 3.15 -1.40 12.13
N ALA A 11 2.87 -1.91 10.93
CA ALA A 11 2.16 -3.15 10.69
C ALA A 11 2.90 -3.97 9.63
N SER A 12 3.44 -5.12 10.04
CA SER A 12 4.15 -6.04 9.15
C SER A 12 3.34 -6.41 7.90
N ILE A 13 4.02 -6.68 6.79
CA ILE A 13 3.40 -7.00 5.51
C ILE A 13 3.55 -8.50 5.25
N LYS A 14 2.44 -9.21 5.08
CA LYS A 14 2.44 -10.63 4.71
C LYS A 14 2.38 -10.77 3.19
N VAL A 15 3.38 -11.41 2.59
CA VAL A 15 3.51 -11.58 1.13
C VAL A 15 4.07 -12.95 0.83
N ASP A 16 3.39 -13.74 -0.01
CA ASP A 16 3.84 -15.06 -0.49
C ASP A 16 4.35 -16.00 0.64
N GLY A 17 3.62 -16.03 1.76
CA GLY A 17 3.98 -16.84 2.94
C GLY A 17 5.11 -16.27 3.80
N ARG A 18 5.73 -15.15 3.40
CA ARG A 18 6.74 -14.42 4.16
C ARG A 18 6.12 -13.24 4.90
N THR A 19 6.71 -12.85 6.02
CA THR A 19 6.34 -11.65 6.77
C THR A 19 7.49 -10.66 6.71
N LEU A 20 7.26 -9.51 6.08
CA LEU A 20 8.21 -8.40 6.01
C LEU A 20 8.03 -7.53 7.26
N VAL A 21 9.05 -7.51 8.11
CA VAL A 21 9.02 -6.86 9.43
C VAL A 21 9.67 -5.48 9.35
N ALA A 22 10.70 -5.30 8.51
CA ALA A 22 11.43 -4.06 8.34
C ALA A 22 11.50 -3.58 6.89
N LEU A 23 11.86 -2.30 6.70
CA LEU A 23 12.06 -1.69 5.39
C LEU A 23 13.14 -2.42 4.56
N ARG A 24 14.15 -2.99 5.22
CA ARG A 24 15.15 -3.86 4.58
C ARG A 24 14.52 -5.09 3.92
N ASP A 25 13.64 -5.79 4.63
CA ASP A 25 12.96 -6.97 4.12
C ASP A 25 12.13 -6.62 2.85
N ALA A 26 11.52 -5.43 2.83
CA ALA A 26 10.81 -4.92 1.66
C ALA A 26 11.75 -4.66 0.47
N GLY A 27 12.92 -4.07 0.72
CA GLY A 27 13.94 -3.86 -0.32
C GLY A 27 14.45 -5.17 -0.90
N GLU A 28 14.77 -6.14 -0.03
CA GLU A 28 15.21 -7.48 -0.43
C GLU A 28 14.12 -8.23 -1.21
N TYR A 29 12.86 -8.09 -0.79
CA TYR A 29 11.73 -8.66 -1.51
C TYR A 29 11.62 -8.10 -2.92
N ILE A 30 11.67 -6.77 -3.09
CA ILE A 30 11.59 -6.12 -4.41
C ILE A 30 12.76 -6.57 -5.28
N ALA A 31 13.99 -6.56 -4.75
CA ALA A 31 15.20 -6.93 -5.49
C ALA A 31 15.18 -8.39 -5.97
N ALA A 32 14.48 -9.28 -5.27
CA ALA A 32 14.34 -10.68 -5.64
C ALA A 32 13.27 -10.95 -6.72
N LEU A 33 12.49 -9.94 -7.13
CA LEU A 33 11.44 -10.12 -8.13
C LEU A 33 12.03 -10.39 -9.53
N PRO A 34 11.38 -11.23 -10.36
CA PRO A 34 11.75 -11.37 -11.76
C PRO A 34 11.75 -10.01 -12.48
N PRO A 35 12.68 -9.73 -13.41
CA PRO A 35 12.82 -8.41 -14.04
C PRO A 35 11.53 -7.86 -14.65
N LYS A 36 10.72 -8.73 -15.27
CA LYS A 36 9.43 -8.36 -15.86
C LYS A 36 8.40 -7.88 -14.82
N VAL A 37 8.47 -8.41 -13.60
CA VAL A 37 7.60 -8.02 -12.49
C VAL A 37 8.15 -6.78 -11.80
N HIS A 38 9.45 -6.78 -11.50
CA HIS A 38 10.14 -5.64 -10.89
C HIS A 38 9.92 -4.33 -11.67
N ASN A 39 10.02 -4.39 -13.00
CA ASN A 39 9.89 -3.21 -13.86
C ASN A 39 8.44 -2.78 -14.13
N ALA A 40 7.44 -3.44 -13.53
CA ALA A 40 6.06 -3.00 -13.64
C ALA A 40 5.88 -1.64 -12.93
N PRO A 41 5.05 -0.72 -13.47
CA PRO A 41 4.86 0.61 -12.89
C PRO A 41 4.48 0.61 -11.40
N GLU A 42 3.68 -0.35 -10.97
CA GLU A 42 3.25 -0.46 -9.57
C GLU A 42 4.40 -0.87 -8.64
N TRP A 43 5.30 -1.73 -9.12
CA TRP A 43 6.49 -2.13 -8.36
C TRP A 43 7.53 -1.00 -8.31
N LEU A 44 7.69 -0.24 -9.39
CA LEU A 44 8.54 0.96 -9.40
C LEU A 44 8.00 2.02 -8.41
N ALA A 45 6.69 2.26 -8.40
CA ALA A 45 6.07 3.17 -7.43
C ALA A 45 6.23 2.67 -5.98
N ALA A 46 6.14 1.36 -5.74
CA ALA A 46 6.40 0.77 -4.43
C ALA A 46 7.87 0.96 -4.00
N MET A 47 8.82 0.82 -4.93
CA MET A 47 10.24 1.07 -4.69
C MET A 47 10.52 2.55 -4.37
N GLU A 48 9.90 3.48 -5.10
CA GLU A 48 10.03 4.91 -4.85
C GLU A 48 9.48 5.29 -3.46
N ALA A 49 8.29 4.79 -3.11
CA ALA A 49 7.73 4.98 -1.78
C ALA A 49 8.64 4.41 -0.68
N LEU A 50 9.27 3.26 -0.91
CA LEU A 50 10.24 2.67 0.01
C LEU A 50 11.45 3.58 0.21
N LEU A 51 12.06 4.07 -0.87
CA LEU A 51 13.23 4.96 -0.80
C LEU A 51 12.89 6.27 -0.07
N LEU A 52 11.75 6.89 -0.38
CA LEU A 52 11.29 8.11 0.30
C LEU A 52 11.14 7.88 1.80
N VAL A 53 10.51 6.78 2.21
CA VAL A 53 10.34 6.43 3.63
C VAL A 53 11.69 6.16 4.32
N VAL A 54 12.62 5.48 3.65
CA VAL A 54 13.96 5.21 4.18
C VAL A 54 14.74 6.51 4.41
N GLU A 55 14.73 7.42 3.44
CA GLU A 55 15.51 8.67 3.45
C GLU A 55 14.90 9.76 4.34
N ARG A 56 13.59 9.96 4.22
CA ARG A 56 12.87 11.07 4.88
C ARG A 56 12.33 10.67 6.24
N GLY A 57 12.14 9.38 6.49
CA GLY A 57 11.50 8.89 7.71
C GLY A 57 9.97 9.03 7.67
N ASP A 58 9.39 9.16 6.49
CA ASP A 58 7.94 9.27 6.26
C ASP A 58 7.18 8.03 6.81
N PRO A 59 5.85 8.07 6.97
CA PRO A 59 5.08 6.94 7.49
C PRO A 59 5.29 5.64 6.69
N THR A 60 5.54 4.53 7.41
CA THR A 60 5.78 3.21 6.77
C THR A 60 4.57 2.67 6.01
N MET A 61 3.39 3.24 6.27
CA MET A 61 2.15 2.95 5.54
C MET A 61 2.21 3.30 4.05
N PHE A 62 3.08 4.22 3.60
CA PHE A 62 3.25 4.48 2.17
C PHE A 62 3.83 3.27 1.43
N VAL A 63 4.87 2.65 2.00
CA VAL A 63 5.43 1.41 1.45
C VAL A 63 4.38 0.30 1.44
N ARG A 64 3.63 0.14 2.54
CA ARG A 64 2.55 -0.86 2.61
C ARG A 64 1.51 -0.65 1.51
N THR A 65 1.13 0.60 1.25
CA THR A 65 0.15 0.94 0.20
C THR A 65 0.71 0.63 -1.19
N GLY A 66 1.97 0.98 -1.45
CA GLY A 66 2.67 0.63 -2.69
C GLY A 66 2.73 -0.88 -2.93
N PHE A 67 3.12 -1.65 -1.90
CA PHE A 67 3.13 -3.11 -1.96
C PHE A 67 1.74 -3.69 -2.25
N MET A 68 0.69 -3.21 -1.57
CA MET A 68 -0.66 -3.68 -1.84
C MET A 68 -1.10 -3.38 -3.27
N ARG A 69 -0.73 -2.22 -3.82
CA ARG A 69 -0.99 -1.88 -5.23
C ARG A 69 -0.25 -2.83 -6.18
N ALA A 70 1.03 -3.08 -5.94
CA ALA A 70 1.89 -3.88 -6.80
C ALA A 70 1.55 -5.38 -6.79
N LEU A 71 1.17 -5.90 -5.63
CA LEU A 71 0.67 -7.27 -5.48
C LEU A 71 -0.67 -7.46 -6.19
N ASN A 72 -1.55 -6.46 -6.14
CA ASN A 72 -2.85 -6.48 -6.79
C ASN A 72 -2.86 -5.91 -8.22
N ARG A 73 -1.71 -5.73 -8.87
CA ARG A 73 -1.61 -5.05 -10.19
C ARG A 73 -2.46 -5.67 -11.31
N HIS A 74 -2.76 -6.97 -11.22
CA HIS A 74 -3.57 -7.70 -12.19
C HIS A 74 -5.03 -7.89 -11.74
N TYR A 75 -5.40 -7.37 -10.57
CA TYR A 75 -6.73 -7.50 -10.03
C TYR A 75 -7.56 -6.28 -10.45
N LEU A 76 -8.52 -6.50 -11.34
CA LEU A 76 -9.62 -5.56 -11.56
C LEU A 76 -10.73 -5.93 -10.58
N PRO A 77 -11.05 -5.09 -9.58
CA PRO A 77 -12.24 -5.31 -8.78
C PRO A 77 -13.45 -5.29 -9.73
N ALA A 78 -14.26 -6.35 -9.72
CA ALA A 78 -15.53 -6.31 -10.41
C ALA A 78 -16.34 -5.14 -9.83
N PHE A 79 -16.59 -4.12 -10.64
CA PHE A 79 -17.47 -3.03 -10.25
C PHE A 79 -18.88 -3.63 -10.12
N ASN A 80 -19.38 -3.76 -8.90
CA ASN A 80 -20.75 -4.18 -8.65
C ASN A 80 -21.65 -2.93 -8.49
N PRO A 81 -22.34 -2.48 -9.56
CA PRO A 81 -23.21 -1.31 -9.49
C PRO A 81 -24.37 -1.49 -8.49
N LYS A 82 -24.80 -2.72 -8.20
CA LYS A 82 -25.91 -2.99 -7.26
C LYS A 82 -25.61 -2.56 -5.81
N GLY A 83 -24.34 -2.43 -5.43
CA GLY A 83 -23.95 -1.91 -4.12
C GLY A 83 -24.14 -0.40 -3.97
N LYS A 84 -24.21 0.33 -5.10
CA LYS A 84 -24.46 1.78 -5.15
C LYS A 84 -25.95 2.12 -5.24
N GLU A 85 -26.78 1.15 -5.65
CA GLU A 85 -28.21 1.32 -5.90
C GLU A 85 -29.02 1.42 -4.61
N LYS A 86 -28.54 0.80 -3.52
CA LYS A 86 -29.09 1.08 -2.19
C LYS A 86 -28.54 2.42 -1.72
N GLU A 87 -29.42 3.38 -1.45
CA GLU A 87 -29.04 4.58 -0.72
C GLU A 87 -28.18 4.15 0.48
N PRO A 88 -26.99 4.72 0.66
CA PRO A 88 -26.21 4.40 1.84
C PRO A 88 -27.09 4.63 3.07
N HIS A 89 -27.12 3.68 4.01
CA HIS A 89 -27.94 3.81 5.23
C HIS A 89 -27.63 5.08 6.05
N TRP A 90 -26.55 5.79 5.72
CA TRP A 90 -26.21 7.11 6.25
C TRP A 90 -26.98 8.27 5.60
N GLY A 91 -27.99 7.98 4.77
CA GLY A 91 -28.87 8.92 4.06
C GLY A 91 -29.10 10.26 4.77
N ARG A 92 -28.94 11.34 3.99
CA ARG A 92 -29.24 12.75 4.27
C ARG A 92 -29.36 13.14 5.76
N ARG A 93 -28.31 12.93 6.55
CA ARG A 93 -28.18 13.66 7.82
C ARG A 93 -27.89 15.12 7.48
N LYS A 94 -28.89 15.99 7.67
CA LYS A 94 -28.65 17.44 7.65
C LYS A 94 -27.66 17.77 8.77
N LEU A 95 -26.57 18.43 8.41
CA LEU A 95 -25.63 18.93 9.41
C LEU A 95 -26.27 20.14 10.07
N LYS A 96 -25.95 20.41 11.33
CA LYS A 96 -26.43 21.60 12.06
C LYS A 96 -26.04 22.93 11.39
N ARG A 97 -25.16 22.88 10.39
CA ARG A 97 -24.75 23.98 9.51
C ARG A 97 -25.81 24.33 8.45
N ASP A 98 -26.70 23.40 8.13
CA ASP A 98 -27.76 23.58 7.11
C ASP A 98 -29.10 24.04 7.74
N GLN A 99 -29.06 24.55 8.98
CA GLN A 99 -30.19 25.12 9.72
C GLN A 99 -30.04 26.64 9.83
#